data_AF-A0A6A6BYQ9-F1
#
_entry.id   AF-A0A6A6BYQ9-F1
#
_cell.length_a   1.000
_cell.length_b   1.000
_cell.length_c   1.000
_cell.angle_alpha   90.00
_cell.angle_beta   90.00
_cell.angle_gamma   90.00
#
_symmetry.space_group_name_H-M   'P 1'
#
loop_
_entity.id
_entity.type
_entity.pdbx_description
1 polymer ?
#
loop_
_entity_poly.entity_id
_entity_poly.type
_entity_poly.pdbx_seq_one_letter_code
_entity_poly.pdbx_strand_id
1 'polypeptide(L)'
;MQTPPDSEPDANYHDPVEDEANSENAAIYPGAGGAVQTVSGRANKTKASVSRRRNVQRNLRTPESFKDEPLVVHNPSSAASRLRLEFTSMMERTHRIGTWMNLLPSRIGHSEAIDAAAKAIVKAVEHANLNTAITQESCLGSYSKAITTLRDDMERQVSSDDLLLTVALLVTFERVFAYSSVPLRSHMHGVVAIMMGQGKSRKPPSEIARALQYQFWAVAFIGPCVMGVPSPFETPRWLQAEPVLLAEDDMRAPWKVVHRLRKMSNQLFIRLPRLILLVKSVSTEANPDRVTEAITLAKDLLEVEDIDAESEILHHVQIQKTDDSDSTSYTMNFSTVPEYEAAAHYWSTHIMLYRLCWRLLGLFPTKTSELKLRPKPLLHAATSRMSANILMAARWGLNKGEVGESCIIMGLVAIWGALNDYDVFASRGITPTRIRMLLKQFGEKVMKPTGDNKLEESGQRLEAAAELFAGGQSSGVLAFTFSRPAAPASNG
;
A
#
# COMPACT_ATOMS: atom_id res chain seq x y z
N MET A 1 -8.11 -21.29 -18.44
CA MET A 1 -8.77 -20.06 -18.95
C MET A 1 -7.67 -19.02 -19.04
N GLN A 2 -6.94 -18.99 -20.15
CA GLN A 2 -7.20 -18.12 -21.31
C GLN A 2 -7.08 -16.64 -20.93
N THR A 3 -5.88 -16.13 -21.14
CA THR A 3 -5.53 -14.71 -21.22
C THR A 3 -6.35 -14.00 -22.31
N PRO A 4 -6.56 -12.67 -22.22
CA PRO A 4 -7.10 -11.90 -23.33
C PRO A 4 -6.17 -11.97 -24.55
N PRO A 5 -6.70 -12.04 -25.78
CA PRO A 5 -5.87 -11.95 -26.97
C PRO A 5 -5.39 -10.50 -27.15
N ASP A 6 -4.07 -10.34 -27.27
CA ASP A 6 -3.35 -9.31 -28.03
C ASP A 6 -1.88 -9.35 -27.56
N SER A 7 -1.15 -10.35 -28.05
CA SER A 7 0.27 -10.55 -27.81
C SER A 7 0.96 -10.99 -29.10
N GLU A 8 2.06 -10.29 -29.42
CA GLU A 8 3.00 -10.52 -30.53
C GLU A 8 2.57 -9.97 -31.91
N PRO A 9 3.54 -9.42 -32.67
CA PRO A 9 4.39 -10.28 -33.50
C PRO A 9 5.87 -10.35 -33.08
N ASP A 10 6.47 -11.48 -33.47
CA ASP A 10 7.87 -11.87 -33.32
C ASP A 10 8.91 -10.82 -33.72
N ALA A 11 10.04 -10.85 -33.00
CA ALA A 11 11.34 -10.46 -33.54
C ALA A 11 12.42 -11.43 -33.04
N ASN A 12 12.61 -12.53 -33.77
CA ASN A 12 13.68 -13.49 -33.50
C ASN A 12 15.06 -12.83 -33.65
N TYR A 13 15.79 -12.73 -32.53
CA TYR A 13 17.23 -12.52 -32.53
C TYR A 13 17.92 -13.79 -32.03
N HIS A 14 18.39 -14.60 -32.96
CA HIS A 14 19.36 -15.65 -32.69
C HIS A 14 20.76 -15.01 -32.62
N ASP A 15 21.49 -15.28 -31.55
CA ASP A 15 22.96 -15.26 -31.55
C ASP A 15 23.45 -16.67 -31.12
N PRO A 16 24.57 -17.15 -31.67
CA PRO A 16 25.03 -18.51 -31.44
C PRO A 16 25.79 -18.65 -30.12
N VAL A 17 25.60 -19.79 -29.45
CA VAL A 17 26.48 -20.24 -28.36
C VAL A 17 27.29 -21.43 -28.90
N GLU A 18 28.61 -21.35 -28.77
CA GLU A 18 29.53 -22.40 -29.19
C GLU A 18 29.43 -23.63 -28.27
N ASP A 19 29.43 -24.82 -28.86
CA ASP A 19 29.57 -26.08 -28.14
C ASP A 19 30.99 -26.20 -27.56
N GLU A 20 31.12 -26.52 -26.27
CA GLU A 20 32.24 -27.35 -25.82
C GLU A 20 31.82 -28.28 -24.69
N ALA A 21 32.27 -29.54 -24.78
CA ALA A 21 31.74 -30.66 -24.02
C ALA A 21 32.50 -30.90 -22.71
N ASN A 22 31.82 -31.44 -21.69
CA ASN A 22 32.43 -32.49 -20.88
C ASN A 22 31.46 -33.43 -20.14
N SER A 23 31.52 -34.68 -20.59
CA SER A 23 31.48 -35.97 -19.90
C SER A 23 31.20 -36.08 -18.38
N GLU A 24 30.46 -37.16 -18.06
CA GLU A 24 30.60 -38.03 -16.86
C GLU A 24 30.39 -37.47 -15.44
N ASN A 25 29.29 -37.91 -14.80
CA ASN A 25 29.37 -39.05 -13.88
C ASN A 25 27.99 -39.64 -13.52
N ALA A 26 27.93 -40.95 -13.25
CA ALA A 26 26.70 -41.68 -12.96
C ALA A 26 26.84 -42.60 -11.72
N ALA A 27 25.80 -42.63 -10.88
CA ALA A 27 25.49 -43.71 -9.93
C ALA A 27 23.97 -43.70 -9.65
N ILE A 28 23.14 -44.76 -9.76
CA ILE A 28 23.19 -46.14 -9.21
C ILE A 28 22.81 -46.15 -7.71
N TYR A 29 21.77 -46.82 -7.16
CA TYR A 29 20.72 -47.76 -7.64
C TYR A 29 19.49 -47.72 -6.65
N PRO A 30 18.75 -48.83 -6.33
CA PRO A 30 17.34 -49.18 -6.66
C PRO A 30 16.30 -48.84 -5.53
N GLY A 31 15.00 -49.21 -5.55
CA GLY A 31 14.16 -49.99 -6.49
C GLY A 31 13.58 -51.30 -5.92
N ALA A 32 12.35 -51.29 -5.38
CA ALA A 32 11.48 -52.46 -5.08
C ALA A 32 10.05 -51.98 -4.68
N GLY A 33 8.92 -52.69 -4.90
CA GLY A 33 8.70 -53.92 -5.68
C GLY A 33 7.49 -54.76 -5.18
N GLY A 34 6.36 -54.75 -5.91
CA GLY A 34 5.25 -55.74 -5.78
C GLY A 34 4.25 -55.55 -4.62
N ALA A 35 3.03 -56.13 -4.65
CA ALA A 35 2.33 -56.86 -5.74
C ALA A 35 0.80 -56.88 -5.50
N VAL A 36 0.02 -57.12 -6.56
CA VAL A 36 -1.45 -57.27 -6.55
C VAL A 36 -1.83 -58.75 -6.39
N GLN A 37 -2.93 -59.07 -5.70
CA GLN A 37 -3.65 -60.33 -5.91
C GLN A 37 -5.17 -60.22 -5.73
N THR A 38 -5.90 -60.74 -6.71
CA THR A 38 -7.36 -60.90 -6.75
C THR A 38 -7.69 -62.38 -6.95
N VAL A 39 -8.58 -62.96 -6.15
CA VAL A 39 -9.21 -64.27 -6.44
C VAL A 39 -10.68 -64.26 -5.98
N SER A 40 -11.52 -64.99 -6.72
CA SER A 40 -12.98 -65.02 -6.60
C SER A 40 -13.53 -66.32 -6.01
N GLY A 41 -14.76 -66.28 -5.48
CA GLY A 41 -15.81 -67.21 -5.96
C GLY A 41 -16.41 -68.27 -5.01
N ARG A 42 -17.75 -68.35 -5.09
CA ARG A 42 -18.68 -69.50 -4.86
C ARG A 42 -19.01 -70.01 -3.44
N ALA A 43 -20.07 -69.41 -2.90
CA ALA A 43 -21.36 -70.03 -2.51
C ALA A 43 -21.49 -71.54 -2.20
N ASN A 44 -22.20 -71.85 -1.11
CA ASN A 44 -23.33 -72.80 -1.16
C ASN A 44 -24.42 -72.56 -0.08
N LYS A 45 -25.62 -73.11 -0.32
CA LYS A 45 -26.86 -72.85 0.45
C LYS A 45 -27.01 -73.77 1.68
N THR A 46 -27.51 -73.24 2.80
CA THR A 46 -28.82 -73.53 3.48
C THR A 46 -28.69 -73.23 4.99
N LYS A 47 -29.74 -73.17 5.84
CA LYS A 47 -31.20 -73.38 5.69
C LYS A 47 -31.99 -72.33 6.53
N ALA A 48 -33.29 -72.54 6.75
CA ALA A 48 -34.21 -71.62 7.41
C ALA A 48 -34.21 -71.66 8.96
N SER A 49 -34.45 -70.50 9.58
CA SER A 49 -35.31 -70.40 10.77
C SER A 49 -36.15 -69.12 10.72
N VAL A 50 -37.46 -69.26 10.95
CA VAL A 50 -38.42 -68.15 10.86
C VAL A 50 -38.48 -67.42 12.21
N SER A 51 -38.28 -66.10 12.21
CA SER A 51 -38.64 -65.26 13.35
C SER A 51 -39.13 -63.89 12.89
N ARG A 52 -40.35 -63.53 13.32
CA ARG A 52 -40.99 -62.24 13.04
C ARG A 52 -40.15 -61.10 13.60
N ARG A 53 -39.68 -60.18 12.76
CA ARG A 53 -39.34 -58.81 13.18
C ARG A 53 -40.19 -57.81 12.44
N ARG A 54 -40.89 -56.98 13.22
CA ARG A 54 -41.72 -55.87 12.76
C ARG A 54 -40.88 -54.87 11.96
N ASN A 55 -41.50 -54.24 10.97
CA ASN A 55 -41.01 -52.99 10.41
C ASN A 55 -40.79 -51.99 11.55
N VAL A 56 -39.54 -51.59 11.74
CA VAL A 56 -39.20 -50.36 12.46
C VAL A 56 -38.47 -49.51 11.43
N GLN A 57 -39.14 -48.48 10.93
CA GLN A 57 -38.45 -47.39 10.25
C GLN A 57 -37.32 -46.92 11.17
N ARG A 58 -36.07 -47.09 10.73
CA ARG A 58 -34.98 -46.33 11.32
C ARG A 58 -35.20 -44.88 10.92
N ASN A 59 -35.90 -44.16 11.79
CA ASN A 59 -35.82 -42.71 11.84
C ASN A 59 -34.33 -42.36 11.90
N LEU A 60 -33.80 -41.82 10.81
CA LEU A 60 -32.55 -41.07 10.84
C LEU A 60 -32.80 -39.96 11.85
N ARG A 61 -32.27 -40.12 13.06
CA ARG A 61 -32.28 -39.07 14.06
C ARG A 61 -31.49 -37.92 13.46
N THR A 62 -32.19 -36.84 13.10
CA THR A 62 -31.59 -35.51 13.15
C THR A 62 -30.81 -35.41 14.45
N PRO A 63 -29.57 -34.86 14.46
CA PRO A 63 -28.87 -34.56 15.70
C PRO A 63 -29.85 -33.86 16.64
N GLU A 64 -29.92 -34.29 17.89
CA GLU A 64 -30.77 -33.64 18.89
C GLU A 64 -30.42 -32.16 18.86
N SER A 65 -31.42 -31.30 18.64
CA SER A 65 -31.16 -29.87 18.48
C SER A 65 -30.37 -29.43 19.71
N PHE A 66 -29.21 -28.81 19.49
CA PHE A 66 -28.53 -28.11 20.56
C PHE A 66 -29.60 -27.26 21.24
N LYS A 67 -29.77 -27.46 22.55
CA LYS A 67 -30.62 -26.57 23.34
C LYS A 67 -30.07 -25.17 23.08
N ASP A 68 -30.97 -24.21 22.90
CA ASP A 68 -30.61 -22.79 22.87
C ASP A 68 -30.06 -22.40 24.25
N GLU A 69 -28.82 -22.79 24.54
CA GLU A 69 -28.03 -22.17 25.58
C GLU A 69 -27.84 -20.71 25.13
N PRO A 70 -28.40 -19.73 25.85
CA PRO A 70 -28.31 -18.35 25.41
C PRO A 70 -26.83 -17.98 25.40
N LEU A 71 -26.33 -17.55 24.24
CA LEU A 71 -24.96 -17.05 24.06
C LEU A 71 -24.64 -16.11 25.22
N VAL A 72 -23.68 -16.51 26.06
CA VAL A 72 -23.33 -15.75 27.27
C VAL A 72 -22.68 -14.45 26.83
N VAL A 73 -23.48 -13.39 26.74
CA VAL A 73 -23.01 -12.04 26.42
C VAL A 73 -22.21 -11.52 27.61
N HIS A 74 -20.90 -11.81 27.60
CA HIS A 74 -19.97 -11.31 28.59
C HIS A 74 -19.82 -9.79 28.45
N ASN A 75 -20.48 -9.06 29.36
CA ASN A 75 -20.26 -7.62 29.47
C ASN A 75 -18.80 -7.34 29.87
N PRO A 76 -18.04 -6.54 29.11
CA PRO A 76 -16.65 -6.21 29.41
C PRO A 76 -16.52 -5.46 30.75
N SER A 77 -15.81 -6.06 31.70
CA SER A 77 -15.73 -5.58 33.09
C SER A 77 -14.82 -4.37 33.30
N SER A 78 -13.85 -4.12 32.41
CA SER A 78 -12.89 -3.02 32.52
C SER A 78 -13.09 -1.94 31.45
N ALA A 79 -12.67 -0.70 31.74
CA ALA A 79 -12.69 0.39 30.76
C ALA A 79 -11.80 0.09 29.53
N ALA A 80 -10.63 -0.51 29.73
CA ALA A 80 -9.75 -0.96 28.66
C ALA A 80 -10.41 -2.05 27.79
N SER A 81 -11.10 -3.03 28.39
CA SER A 81 -11.85 -4.07 27.66
C SER A 81 -12.94 -3.48 26.77
N ARG A 82 -13.68 -2.47 27.25
CA ARG A 82 -14.67 -1.73 26.44
C ARG A 82 -14.00 -1.00 25.27
N LEU A 83 -12.94 -0.24 25.55
CA LEU A 83 -12.22 0.50 24.51
C LEU A 83 -11.62 -0.42 23.44
N ARG A 84 -11.10 -1.61 23.81
CA ARG A 84 -10.63 -2.62 22.85
C ARG A 84 -11.76 -3.07 21.90
N LEU A 85 -12.96 -3.35 22.42
CA LEU A 85 -14.11 -3.77 21.61
C LEU A 85 -14.62 -2.64 20.70
N GLU A 86 -14.76 -1.43 21.25
CA GLU A 86 -15.11 -0.21 20.50
C GLU A 86 -14.11 0.05 19.36
N PHE A 87 -12.81 -0.09 19.65
CA PHE A 87 -11.74 0.12 18.69
C PHE A 87 -11.72 -0.96 17.59
N THR A 88 -11.87 -2.24 17.93
CA THR A 88 -11.94 -3.33 16.94
C THR A 88 -13.15 -3.17 16.02
N SER A 89 -14.33 -2.89 16.57
CA SER A 89 -15.54 -2.62 15.76
C SER A 89 -15.39 -1.38 14.87
N MET A 90 -14.65 -0.36 15.31
CA MET A 90 -14.28 0.79 14.49
C MET A 90 -13.35 0.38 13.33
N MET A 91 -12.34 -0.46 13.57
CA MET A 91 -11.44 -0.94 12.51
C MET A 91 -12.17 -1.75 11.44
N GLU A 92 -13.08 -2.64 11.83
CA GLU A 92 -13.89 -3.45 10.91
C GLU A 92 -14.73 -2.56 9.98
N ARG A 93 -15.51 -1.65 10.57
CA ARG A 93 -16.40 -0.73 9.83
C ARG A 93 -15.66 0.27 8.94
N THR A 94 -14.42 0.61 9.28
CA THR A 94 -13.58 1.54 8.49
C THR A 94 -12.56 0.83 7.60
N HIS A 95 -12.64 -0.49 7.46
CA HIS A 95 -11.73 -1.31 6.66
C HIS A 95 -10.24 -1.12 7.03
N ARG A 96 -9.95 -0.89 8.31
CA ARG A 96 -8.58 -0.76 8.86
C ARG A 96 -7.99 -2.08 9.36
N ILE A 97 -8.73 -3.18 9.25
CA ILE A 97 -8.20 -4.53 9.50
C ILE A 97 -7.09 -4.84 8.48
N GLY A 98 -5.97 -5.38 8.99
CA GLY A 98 -4.74 -5.64 8.21
C GLY A 98 -3.81 -4.43 8.12
N THR A 99 -4.19 -3.27 8.65
CA THR A 99 -3.29 -2.11 8.81
C THR A 99 -2.52 -2.19 10.13
N TRP A 100 -1.56 -1.29 10.34
CA TRP A 100 -0.81 -1.16 11.60
C TRP A 100 -1.70 -1.08 12.85
N MET A 101 -2.96 -0.68 12.71
CA MET A 101 -3.91 -0.62 13.82
C MET A 101 -4.22 -1.99 14.44
N ASN A 102 -3.99 -3.10 13.72
CA ASN A 102 -4.07 -4.45 14.30
C ASN A 102 -3.14 -4.64 15.52
N LEU A 103 -2.10 -3.81 15.67
CA LEU A 103 -1.17 -3.84 16.82
C LEU A 103 -1.73 -3.13 18.08
N LEU A 104 -2.88 -2.43 18.00
CA LEU A 104 -3.42 -1.61 19.09
C LEU A 104 -4.25 -2.35 20.14
N PRO A 105 -5.12 -3.33 19.82
CA PRO A 105 -5.95 -3.99 20.83
C PRO A 105 -5.17 -4.63 21.98
N SER A 106 -3.95 -5.11 21.71
CA SER A 106 -3.03 -5.64 22.73
C SER A 106 -2.29 -4.56 23.54
N ARG A 107 -2.28 -3.31 23.07
CA ARG A 107 -1.63 -2.16 23.73
C ARG A 107 -2.59 -1.30 24.57
N ILE A 108 -3.88 -1.32 24.25
CA ILE A 108 -4.90 -0.62 25.05
C ILE A 108 -4.86 -1.13 26.50
N GLY A 109 -4.78 -0.22 27.46
CA GLY A 109 -4.60 -0.47 28.89
C GLY A 109 -3.14 -0.49 29.38
N HIS A 110 -2.14 -0.31 28.49
CA HIS A 110 -0.72 -0.25 28.88
C HIS A 110 -0.15 1.18 29.00
N SER A 111 -0.67 2.15 28.23
CA SER A 111 -0.36 3.58 28.36
C SER A 111 -1.65 4.38 28.29
N GLU A 112 -1.80 5.36 29.19
CA GLU A 112 -2.97 6.25 29.20
C GLU A 112 -2.99 7.14 27.95
N ALA A 113 -1.83 7.49 27.37
CA ALA A 113 -1.74 8.29 26.16
C ALA A 113 -2.27 7.52 24.94
N ILE A 114 -1.92 6.23 24.82
CA ILE A 114 -2.47 5.33 23.79
C ILE A 114 -3.99 5.20 23.97
N ASP A 115 -4.47 4.96 25.18
CA ASP A 115 -5.91 4.81 25.46
C ASP A 115 -6.71 6.09 25.15
N ALA A 116 -6.17 7.25 25.52
CA ALA A 116 -6.79 8.54 25.22
C ALA A 116 -6.84 8.80 23.71
N ALA A 117 -5.75 8.53 22.98
CA ALA A 117 -5.68 8.74 21.53
C ALA A 117 -6.56 7.74 20.75
N ALA A 118 -6.58 6.47 21.15
CA ALA A 118 -7.47 5.45 20.57
C ALA A 118 -8.95 5.84 20.76
N LYS A 119 -9.32 6.32 21.96
CA LYS A 119 -10.68 6.82 22.25
C LYS A 119 -11.03 8.07 21.45
N ALA A 120 -10.06 8.95 21.19
CA ALA A 120 -10.26 10.12 20.33
C ALA A 120 -10.59 9.70 18.89
N ILE A 121 -9.86 8.72 18.31
CA ILE A 121 -10.17 8.20 16.96
C ILE A 121 -11.55 7.56 16.91
N VAL A 122 -11.90 6.69 17.86
CA VAL A 122 -13.22 6.05 17.90
C VAL A 122 -14.32 7.11 17.82
N LYS A 123 -14.24 8.15 18.65
CA LYS A 123 -15.19 9.27 18.59
C LYS A 123 -15.15 10.05 17.27
N ALA A 124 -13.97 10.32 16.71
CA ALA A 124 -13.86 11.04 15.45
C ALA A 124 -14.53 10.26 14.30
N VAL A 125 -14.37 8.93 14.27
CA VAL A 125 -15.04 8.06 13.28
C VAL A 125 -16.56 8.02 13.51
N GLU A 126 -17.03 7.90 14.76
CA GLU A 126 -18.47 7.96 15.05
C GLU A 126 -19.08 9.30 14.63
N HIS A 127 -18.41 10.41 14.91
CA HIS A 127 -18.81 11.75 14.48
C HIS A 127 -18.81 11.90 12.96
N ALA A 128 -17.79 11.41 12.26
CA ALA A 128 -17.72 11.43 10.80
C ALA A 128 -18.82 10.59 10.14
N ASN A 129 -19.27 9.52 10.81
CA ASN A 129 -20.42 8.69 10.42
C ASN A 129 -21.78 9.31 10.85
N LEU A 130 -21.79 10.57 11.32
CA LEU A 130 -22.98 11.31 11.74
C LEU A 130 -23.78 10.65 12.89
N ASN A 131 -23.09 9.90 13.77
CA ASN A 131 -23.71 9.34 14.97
C ASN A 131 -24.08 10.47 15.95
N THR A 132 -25.38 10.72 16.10
CA THR A 132 -25.94 11.86 16.86
C THR A 132 -25.58 11.87 18.35
N ALA A 133 -25.10 10.75 18.90
CA ALA A 133 -24.65 10.67 20.28
C ALA A 133 -23.25 11.30 20.52
N ILE A 134 -22.46 11.54 19.46
CA ILE A 134 -21.09 12.07 19.57
C ILE A 134 -21.04 13.48 18.97
N THR A 135 -20.72 14.48 19.79
CA THR A 135 -20.52 15.87 19.34
C THR A 135 -19.07 16.16 18.96
N GLN A 136 -18.86 17.15 18.09
CA GLN A 136 -17.54 17.72 17.77
C GLN A 136 -16.75 18.09 19.03
N GLU A 137 -17.39 18.71 20.03
CA GLU A 137 -16.78 19.05 21.31
C GLU A 137 -16.31 17.80 22.07
N SER A 138 -17.10 16.71 22.07
CA SER A 138 -16.75 15.43 22.69
C SER A 138 -15.54 14.76 22.02
N CYS A 139 -15.37 14.93 20.70
CA CYS A 139 -14.17 14.52 19.97
C CYS A 139 -12.96 15.35 20.40
N LEU A 140 -13.07 16.68 20.31
CA LEU A 140 -11.98 17.62 20.64
C LEU A 140 -11.54 17.52 22.11
N GLY A 141 -12.45 17.32 23.05
CA GLY A 141 -12.11 17.10 24.47
C GLY A 141 -11.31 15.80 24.69
N SER A 142 -11.57 14.76 23.91
CA SER A 142 -10.85 13.48 24.00
C SER A 142 -9.46 13.57 23.36
N TYR A 143 -9.36 14.29 22.25
CA TYR A 143 -8.11 14.64 21.59
C TYR A 143 -7.22 15.55 22.48
N SER A 144 -7.80 16.57 23.11
CA SER A 144 -7.09 17.42 24.07
C SER A 144 -6.55 16.62 25.25
N LYS A 145 -7.33 15.65 25.79
CA LYS A 145 -6.80 14.73 26.80
C LYS A 145 -5.59 13.96 26.27
N ALA A 146 -5.68 13.38 25.07
CA ALA A 146 -4.59 12.61 24.48
C ALA A 146 -3.31 13.44 24.29
N ILE A 147 -3.41 14.73 23.91
CA ILE A 147 -2.27 15.64 23.86
C ILE A 147 -1.69 15.91 25.25
N THR A 148 -2.52 16.15 26.27
CA THR A 148 -2.02 16.37 27.64
C THR A 148 -1.28 15.13 28.14
N THR A 149 -1.88 13.94 28.05
CA THR A 149 -1.22 12.71 28.50
C THR A 149 0.03 12.37 27.69
N LEU A 150 0.08 12.67 26.39
CA LEU A 150 1.29 12.54 25.58
C LEU A 150 2.43 13.45 26.10
N ARG A 151 2.13 14.68 26.55
CA ARG A 151 3.15 15.59 27.11
C ARG A 151 3.70 15.03 28.42
N ASP A 152 2.82 14.60 29.32
CA ASP A 152 3.21 13.94 30.58
C ASP A 152 4.10 12.72 30.33
N ASP A 153 3.77 11.90 29.33
CA ASP A 153 4.53 10.70 28.94
C ASP A 153 5.90 11.06 28.30
N MET A 154 5.98 12.16 27.55
CA MET A 154 7.25 12.70 27.04
C MET A 154 8.16 13.20 28.18
N GLU A 155 7.62 13.87 29.19
CA GLU A 155 8.36 14.31 30.37
C GLU A 155 8.87 13.13 31.21
N ARG A 156 8.06 12.06 31.32
CA ARG A 156 8.41 10.81 32.01
C ARG A 156 9.36 9.89 31.23
N GLN A 157 9.73 10.24 30.00
CA GLN A 157 10.60 9.45 29.12
C GLN A 157 10.10 8.01 28.89
N VAL A 158 8.80 7.85 28.60
CA VAL A 158 8.21 6.53 28.31
C VAL A 158 8.77 5.92 27.01
N SER A 159 8.37 4.67 26.72
CA SER A 159 8.75 3.94 25.51
C SER A 159 8.59 4.78 24.25
N SER A 160 9.64 4.83 23.41
CA SER A 160 9.58 5.50 22.11
C SER A 160 8.50 4.92 21.19
N ASP A 161 8.16 3.63 21.36
CA ASP A 161 7.10 3.01 20.57
C ASP A 161 5.72 3.48 21.02
N ASP A 162 5.50 3.71 22.32
CA ASP A 162 4.22 4.18 22.86
C ASP A 162 4.00 5.66 22.48
N LEU A 163 5.06 6.47 22.51
CA LEU A 163 5.06 7.84 21.97
C LEU A 163 4.75 7.83 20.46
N LEU A 164 5.46 7.00 19.68
CA LEU A 164 5.28 6.91 18.23
C LEU A 164 3.86 6.47 17.86
N LEU A 165 3.32 5.48 18.57
CA LEU A 165 1.97 4.96 18.38
C LEU A 165 0.91 6.00 18.76
N THR A 166 1.11 6.72 19.87
CA THR A 166 0.22 7.82 20.28
C THR A 166 0.19 8.95 19.25
N VAL A 167 1.35 9.39 18.76
CA VAL A 167 1.42 10.44 17.72
C VAL A 167 0.82 9.94 16.40
N ALA A 168 1.03 8.68 16.01
CA ALA A 168 0.39 8.06 14.85
C ALA A 168 -1.15 8.04 14.94
N LEU A 169 -1.67 7.78 16.15
CA LEU A 169 -3.12 7.87 16.43
C LEU A 169 -3.61 9.32 16.28
N LEU A 170 -2.88 10.31 16.78
CA LEU A 170 -3.23 11.73 16.62
C LEU A 170 -3.16 12.19 15.15
N VAL A 171 -2.20 11.73 14.35
CA VAL A 171 -2.21 11.94 12.88
C VAL A 171 -3.49 11.37 12.26
N THR A 172 -3.93 10.19 12.70
CA THR A 172 -5.12 9.55 12.13
C THR A 172 -6.41 10.24 12.56
N PHE A 173 -6.50 10.70 13.82
CA PHE A 173 -7.59 11.58 14.27
C PHE A 173 -7.71 12.80 13.36
N GLU A 174 -6.61 13.51 13.12
CA GLU A 174 -6.59 14.70 12.26
C GLU A 174 -7.01 14.41 10.83
N ARG A 175 -6.63 13.25 10.25
CA ARG A 175 -7.10 12.87 8.91
C ARG A 175 -8.61 12.64 8.84
N VAL A 176 -9.20 12.04 9.88
CA VAL A 176 -10.65 11.80 9.96
C VAL A 176 -11.40 13.11 10.25
N PHE A 177 -10.82 14.02 11.03
CA PHE A 177 -11.49 15.19 11.57
C PHE A 177 -11.26 16.49 10.77
N ALA A 178 -10.04 16.74 10.29
CA ALA A 178 -9.62 17.98 9.62
C ALA A 178 -8.37 17.78 8.73
N TYR A 179 -8.56 17.26 7.51
CA TYR A 179 -7.49 16.80 6.61
C TYR A 179 -6.38 17.81 6.23
N SER A 180 -6.57 19.11 6.46
CA SER A 180 -5.61 20.19 6.15
C SER A 180 -5.19 21.02 7.36
N SER A 181 -5.34 20.49 8.58
CA SER A 181 -5.07 21.21 9.82
C SER A 181 -3.57 21.46 10.07
N VAL A 182 -3.24 22.55 10.79
CA VAL A 182 -1.87 22.79 11.30
C VAL A 182 -1.43 21.66 12.26
N PRO A 183 -2.27 21.18 13.20
CA PRO A 183 -1.92 20.03 14.04
C PRO A 183 -1.55 18.75 13.27
N LEU A 184 -2.20 18.43 12.14
CA LEU A 184 -1.83 17.27 11.30
C LEU A 184 -0.35 17.33 10.91
N ARG A 185 0.10 18.50 10.44
CA ARG A 185 1.50 18.75 10.06
C ARG A 185 2.45 18.55 11.24
N SER A 186 2.10 19.12 12.40
CA SER A 186 2.89 18.99 13.63
C SER A 186 3.02 17.53 14.08
N HIS A 187 1.94 16.75 14.05
CA HIS A 187 1.98 15.34 14.40
C HIS A 187 2.76 14.50 13.37
N MET A 188 2.64 14.79 12.06
CA MET A 188 3.47 14.12 11.04
C MET A 188 4.97 14.42 11.22
N HIS A 189 5.35 15.66 11.59
CA HIS A 189 6.72 15.96 11.99
C HIS A 189 7.13 15.24 13.29
N GLY A 190 6.21 15.06 14.24
CA GLY A 190 6.42 14.26 15.45
C GLY A 190 6.77 12.80 15.15
N VAL A 191 6.02 12.15 14.25
CA VAL A 191 6.34 10.80 13.74
C VAL A 191 7.77 10.76 13.18
N VAL A 192 8.12 11.69 12.28
CA VAL A 192 9.46 11.78 11.69
C VAL A 192 10.54 11.95 12.77
N ALA A 193 10.35 12.87 13.71
CA ALA A 193 11.33 13.18 14.74
C ALA A 193 11.58 11.99 15.67
N ILE A 194 10.53 11.28 16.09
CA ILE A 194 10.65 10.08 16.93
C ILE A 194 11.37 8.97 16.16
N MET A 195 11.00 8.71 14.90
CA MET A 195 11.63 7.68 14.08
C MET A 195 13.09 8.01 13.75
N MET A 196 13.43 9.26 13.43
CA MET A 196 14.82 9.71 13.28
C MET A 196 15.61 9.56 14.60
N GLY A 197 14.97 9.78 15.75
CA GLY A 197 15.53 9.50 17.07
C GLY A 197 15.86 8.01 17.25
N GLN A 198 14.90 7.13 16.95
CA GLN A 198 15.10 5.67 16.92
C GLN A 198 16.18 5.25 15.91
N GLY A 199 16.37 6.02 14.83
CA GLY A 199 17.40 5.85 13.81
C GLY A 199 18.83 5.78 14.37
N LYS A 200 19.09 6.42 15.51
CA LYS A 200 20.39 6.42 16.19
C LYS A 200 20.69 5.12 16.96
N SER A 201 19.70 4.24 17.12
CA SER A 201 19.85 2.96 17.82
C SER A 201 20.52 1.90 16.95
N ARG A 202 21.43 1.12 17.54
CA ARG A 202 22.00 -0.09 16.90
C ARG A 202 21.05 -1.29 16.89
N LYS A 203 20.00 -1.29 17.73
CA LYS A 203 18.99 -2.36 17.77
C LYS A 203 18.08 -2.25 16.52
N PRO A 204 17.63 -3.36 15.91
CA PRO A 204 16.71 -3.31 14.76
C PRO A 204 15.43 -2.51 15.09
N PRO A 205 14.74 -1.93 14.10
CA PRO A 205 13.45 -1.27 14.32
C PRO A 205 12.43 -2.20 14.96
N SER A 206 11.67 -1.69 15.92
CA SER A 206 10.55 -2.41 16.54
C SER A 206 9.47 -2.72 15.52
N GLU A 207 8.60 -3.68 15.81
CA GLU A 207 7.45 -4.00 14.97
C GLU A 207 6.56 -2.77 14.72
N ILE A 208 6.27 -1.99 15.77
CA ILE A 208 5.49 -0.73 15.66
C ILE A 208 6.21 0.25 14.73
N ALA A 209 7.51 0.48 14.91
CA ALA A 209 8.28 1.38 14.03
C ALA A 209 8.30 0.92 12.57
N ARG A 210 8.36 -0.39 12.31
CA ARG A 210 8.27 -0.96 10.95
C ARG A 210 6.86 -0.77 10.38
N ALA A 211 5.81 -1.15 11.09
CA ALA A 211 4.43 -0.99 10.62
C ALA A 211 4.10 0.47 10.26
N LEU A 212 4.55 1.41 11.09
CA LEU A 212 4.32 2.84 10.90
C LEU A 212 5.21 3.46 9.80
N GLN A 213 6.44 2.98 9.59
CA GLN A 213 7.27 3.38 8.43
C GLN A 213 6.56 3.10 7.11
N TYR A 214 6.02 1.89 6.95
CA TYR A 214 5.32 1.49 5.73
C TYR A 214 3.99 2.25 5.56
N GLN A 215 3.27 2.52 6.66
CA GLN A 215 2.01 3.28 6.58
C GLN A 215 2.23 4.77 6.25
N PHE A 216 3.21 5.41 6.88
CA PHE A 216 3.46 6.85 6.73
C PHE A 216 4.45 7.18 5.62
N TRP A 217 4.46 6.42 4.52
CA TRP A 217 5.29 6.67 3.34
C TRP A 217 5.31 8.14 2.89
N ALA A 218 4.22 8.89 3.09
CA ALA A 218 4.13 10.33 2.81
C ALA A 218 5.16 11.20 3.55
N VAL A 219 5.62 10.80 4.75
CA VAL A 219 6.69 11.50 5.48
C VAL A 219 8.09 11.13 4.97
N ALA A 220 8.24 9.95 4.37
CA ALA A 220 9.47 9.52 3.72
C ALA A 220 9.61 10.05 2.29
N PHE A 221 8.49 10.32 1.61
CA PHE A 221 8.43 10.71 0.20
C PHE A 221 7.98 12.17 -0.01
N ILE A 222 6.70 12.48 0.23
CA ILE A 222 6.09 13.78 -0.14
C ILE A 222 6.78 14.94 0.57
N GLY A 223 7.00 14.84 1.89
CA GLY A 223 7.65 15.88 2.67
C GLY A 223 9.04 16.25 2.13
N PRO A 224 9.96 15.28 2.00
CA PRO A 224 11.26 15.49 1.35
C PRO A 224 11.19 16.06 -0.07
N CYS A 225 10.26 15.58 -0.92
CA CYS A 225 10.04 16.14 -2.26
C CYS A 225 9.65 17.62 -2.24
N VAL A 226 8.70 18.03 -1.40
CA VAL A 226 8.30 19.45 -1.27
C VAL A 226 9.44 20.31 -0.72
N MET A 227 10.17 19.79 0.27
CA MET A 227 11.31 20.49 0.86
C MET A 227 12.55 20.55 -0.06
N GLY A 228 12.57 19.78 -1.16
CA GLY A 228 13.73 19.71 -2.06
C GLY A 228 14.95 19.04 -1.42
N VAL A 229 14.75 18.00 -0.60
CA VAL A 229 15.82 17.28 0.11
C VAL A 229 15.68 15.76 -0.04
N PRO A 230 16.77 14.98 0.11
CA PRO A 230 16.69 13.53 0.27
C PRO A 230 15.83 13.11 1.47
N SER A 231 15.32 11.89 1.45
CA SER A 231 14.56 11.36 2.59
C SER A 231 15.46 11.18 3.81
N PRO A 232 15.03 11.59 5.03
CA PRO A 232 15.80 11.34 6.25
C PRO A 232 15.90 9.85 6.60
N PHE A 233 15.13 9.00 5.92
CA PHE A 233 15.14 7.55 6.10
C PHE A 233 16.07 6.82 5.12
N GLU A 234 16.80 7.51 4.23
CA GLU A 234 17.76 6.88 3.29
C GLU A 234 19.03 6.40 4.03
N THR A 235 18.85 5.36 4.83
CA THR A 235 19.87 4.71 5.67
C THR A 235 19.62 3.19 5.67
N PRO A 236 20.66 2.35 5.87
CA PRO A 236 20.49 0.90 5.86
C PRO A 236 19.40 0.40 6.80
N ARG A 237 19.25 1.02 7.98
CA ARG A 237 18.22 0.70 8.99
C ARG A 237 16.80 0.62 8.42
N TRP A 238 16.40 1.60 7.62
CA TRP A 238 15.02 1.73 7.11
C TRP A 238 14.87 1.14 5.71
N LEU A 239 15.94 1.13 4.91
CA LEU A 239 15.97 0.46 3.60
C LEU A 239 15.96 -1.08 3.73
N GLN A 240 16.54 -1.62 4.80
CA GLN A 240 16.54 -3.06 5.13
C GLN A 240 15.42 -3.45 6.10
N ALA A 241 14.58 -2.51 6.54
CA ALA A 241 13.47 -2.82 7.43
C ALA A 241 12.41 -3.65 6.70
N GLU A 242 12.24 -4.90 7.08
CA GLU A 242 11.18 -5.75 6.54
C GLU A 242 9.79 -5.21 6.90
N PRO A 243 8.77 -5.33 6.02
CA PRO A 243 7.38 -5.08 6.37
C PRO A 243 6.93 -5.86 7.62
N VAL A 244 5.87 -5.38 8.27
CA VAL A 244 5.13 -6.20 9.25
C VAL A 244 4.05 -6.97 8.51
N LEU A 245 3.98 -8.27 8.79
CA LEU A 245 2.95 -9.16 8.26
C LEU A 245 1.69 -8.99 9.10
N LEU A 246 0.59 -8.64 8.45
CA LEU A 246 -0.68 -8.29 9.08
C LEU A 246 -1.78 -8.90 8.21
N ALA A 247 -2.69 -9.65 8.83
CA ALA A 247 -3.76 -10.39 8.14
C ALA A 247 -3.25 -11.38 7.07
N GLU A 248 -2.22 -12.19 7.39
CA GLU A 248 -1.69 -13.23 6.49
C GLU A 248 -2.77 -14.24 6.05
N ASP A 249 -3.60 -14.70 6.99
CA ASP A 249 -4.62 -15.73 6.76
C ASP A 249 -5.79 -15.25 5.87
N ASP A 250 -5.97 -13.94 5.72
CA ASP A 250 -7.04 -13.34 4.92
C ASP A 250 -6.62 -13.09 3.45
N MET A 251 -5.33 -13.23 3.12
CA MET A 251 -4.81 -12.94 1.77
C MET A 251 -5.08 -14.08 0.79
N ARG A 252 -5.34 -13.74 -0.47
CA ARG A 252 -5.37 -14.70 -1.58
C ARG A 252 -4.01 -14.88 -2.21
N ALA A 253 -3.27 -13.78 -2.41
CA ALA A 253 -1.89 -13.82 -2.84
C ALA A 253 -1.01 -14.36 -1.70
N PRO A 254 0.02 -15.18 -1.98
CA PRO A 254 0.95 -15.63 -0.94
C PRO A 254 1.58 -14.43 -0.22
N TRP A 255 1.52 -14.38 1.12
CA TRP A 255 1.96 -13.20 1.89
C TRP A 255 3.38 -12.73 1.56
N LYS A 256 4.28 -13.65 1.17
CA LYS A 256 5.65 -13.36 0.73
C LYS A 256 5.69 -12.43 -0.48
N VAL A 257 4.73 -12.56 -1.40
CA VAL A 257 4.58 -11.72 -2.60
C VAL A 257 4.24 -10.29 -2.19
N VAL A 258 3.20 -10.14 -1.37
CA VAL A 258 2.76 -8.85 -0.81
C VAL A 258 3.93 -8.18 -0.04
N HIS A 259 4.65 -8.95 0.77
CA HIS A 259 5.82 -8.50 1.51
C HIS A 259 6.95 -7.99 0.61
N ARG A 260 7.30 -8.70 -0.48
CA ARG A 260 8.31 -8.26 -1.46
C ARG A 260 7.91 -6.93 -2.12
N LEU A 261 6.68 -6.82 -2.62
CA LEU A 261 6.18 -5.60 -3.27
C LEU A 261 6.14 -4.39 -2.33
N ARG A 262 5.69 -4.58 -1.08
CA ARG A 262 5.75 -3.52 -0.04
C ARG A 262 7.20 -3.08 0.19
N LYS A 263 8.14 -4.03 0.31
CA LYS A 263 9.56 -3.70 0.52
C LYS A 263 10.15 -2.87 -0.63
N MET A 264 9.93 -3.28 -1.88
CA MET A 264 10.40 -2.55 -3.06
C MET A 264 9.83 -1.13 -3.10
N SER A 265 8.50 -0.99 -2.95
CA SER A 265 7.85 0.33 -2.94
C SER A 265 8.31 1.24 -1.80
N ASN A 266 8.53 0.72 -0.59
CA ASN A 266 9.10 1.48 0.53
C ASN A 266 10.54 1.95 0.23
N GLN A 267 11.39 1.11 -0.37
CA GLN A 267 12.72 1.53 -0.81
C GLN A 267 12.65 2.65 -1.86
N LEU A 268 11.73 2.56 -2.83
CA LEU A 268 11.50 3.62 -3.80
C LEU A 268 10.98 4.91 -3.15
N PHE A 269 9.99 4.85 -2.25
CA PHE A 269 9.50 6.03 -1.51
C PHE A 269 10.60 6.74 -0.72
N ILE A 270 11.56 6.00 -0.17
CA ILE A 270 12.70 6.57 0.56
C ILE A 270 13.74 7.20 -0.39
N ARG A 271 14.03 6.59 -1.54
CA ARG A 271 15.16 6.99 -2.40
C ARG A 271 14.78 7.93 -3.55
N LEU A 272 13.54 7.88 -4.04
CA LEU A 272 13.03 8.75 -5.10
C LEU A 272 13.18 10.26 -4.81
N PRO A 273 13.00 10.79 -3.58
CA PRO A 273 13.17 12.23 -3.33
C PRO A 273 14.57 12.75 -3.69
N ARG A 274 15.62 11.93 -3.50
CA ARG A 274 16.99 12.28 -3.92
C ARG A 274 17.13 12.30 -5.44
N LEU A 275 16.54 11.32 -6.15
CA LEU A 275 16.54 11.33 -7.61
C LEU A 275 15.76 12.52 -8.19
N ILE A 276 14.60 12.85 -7.62
CA ILE A 276 13.77 14.02 -8.03
C ILE A 276 14.57 15.32 -7.86
N LEU A 277 15.28 15.48 -6.75
CA LEU A 277 16.17 16.61 -6.51
C LEU A 277 17.31 16.69 -7.53
N LEU A 278 17.96 15.56 -7.83
CA LEU A 278 19.04 15.51 -8.82
C LEU A 278 18.53 15.86 -10.23
N VAL A 279 17.40 15.28 -10.66
CA VAL A 279 16.75 15.58 -11.95
C VAL A 279 16.40 17.06 -12.05
N LYS A 280 15.84 17.66 -10.98
CA LYS A 280 15.59 19.11 -10.92
C LYS A 280 16.86 19.94 -11.09
N SER A 281 17.93 19.55 -10.39
CA SER A 281 19.23 20.24 -10.46
C SER A 281 19.78 20.22 -11.89
N VAL A 282 19.88 19.04 -12.52
CA VAL A 282 20.47 18.91 -13.85
C VAL A 282 19.61 19.48 -14.97
N SER A 283 18.29 19.59 -14.76
CA SER A 283 17.38 20.29 -15.68
C SER A 283 17.51 21.82 -15.61
N THR A 284 18.06 22.35 -14.51
CA THR A 284 18.30 23.79 -14.32
C THR A 284 19.73 24.18 -14.70
N GLU A 285 20.71 23.36 -14.31
CA GLU A 285 22.14 23.59 -14.56
C GLU A 285 22.83 22.24 -14.83
N ALA A 286 23.33 22.06 -16.06
CA ALA A 286 23.91 20.80 -16.52
C ALA A 286 25.36 20.60 -16.01
N ASN A 287 25.51 20.26 -14.73
CA ASN A 287 26.78 19.81 -14.15
C ASN A 287 27.03 18.32 -14.51
N PRO A 288 28.15 17.95 -15.17
CA PRO A 288 28.42 16.57 -15.61
C PRO A 288 28.47 15.52 -14.49
N ASP A 289 28.97 15.88 -13.31
CA ASP A 289 29.05 14.98 -12.16
C ASP A 289 27.64 14.70 -11.61
N ARG A 290 26.81 15.75 -11.52
CA ARG A 290 25.39 15.62 -11.13
C ARG A 290 24.56 14.82 -12.13
N VAL A 291 24.84 14.97 -13.43
CA VAL A 291 24.21 14.14 -14.48
C VAL A 291 24.59 12.67 -14.30
N THR A 292 25.87 12.39 -14.03
CA THR A 292 26.37 11.04 -13.76
C THR A 292 25.76 10.47 -12.47
N GLU A 293 25.69 11.25 -11.40
CA GLU A 293 25.02 10.88 -10.13
C GLU A 293 23.53 10.56 -10.35
N ALA A 294 22.81 11.41 -11.10
CA ALA A 294 21.39 11.23 -11.38
C ALA A 294 21.10 9.95 -12.17
N ILE A 295 21.86 9.70 -13.24
CA ILE A 295 21.68 8.50 -14.08
C ILE A 295 22.09 7.24 -13.34
N THR A 296 23.16 7.29 -12.53
CA THR A 296 23.58 6.15 -11.70
C THR A 296 22.51 5.82 -10.66
N LEU A 297 22.00 6.80 -9.91
CA LEU A 297 20.91 6.58 -8.96
C LEU A 297 19.63 6.09 -9.65
N ALA A 298 19.29 6.61 -10.84
CA ALA A 298 18.14 6.13 -11.59
C ALA A 298 18.28 4.64 -11.96
N LYS A 299 19.50 4.21 -12.34
CA LYS A 299 19.81 2.80 -12.62
C LYS A 299 19.73 1.93 -11.37
N ASP A 300 20.37 2.32 -10.27
CA ASP A 300 20.28 1.63 -8.98
C ASP A 300 18.82 1.43 -8.50
N LEU A 301 17.92 2.37 -8.83
CA LEU A 301 16.51 2.27 -8.48
C LEU A 301 15.69 1.42 -9.45
N LEU A 302 16.13 1.27 -10.71
CA LEU A 302 15.53 0.32 -11.67
C LEU A 302 15.85 -1.15 -11.34
N GLU A 303 16.81 -1.39 -10.45
CA GLU A 303 17.11 -2.72 -9.89
C GLU A 303 16.19 -3.06 -8.68
N VAL A 304 15.41 -2.10 -8.17
CA VAL A 304 14.44 -2.27 -7.08
C VAL A 304 13.07 -2.68 -7.64
N GLU A 305 13.08 -3.70 -8.51
CA GLU A 305 11.92 -4.22 -9.25
C GLU A 305 11.75 -5.73 -8.96
N ASP A 306 10.51 -6.21 -8.83
CA ASP A 306 10.21 -7.63 -8.59
C ASP A 306 9.04 -8.06 -9.48
N ILE A 307 9.37 -8.30 -10.76
CA ILE A 307 8.42 -8.64 -11.83
C ILE A 307 7.69 -9.96 -11.51
N ASP A 308 8.36 -10.91 -10.84
CA ASP A 308 7.77 -12.18 -10.43
C ASP A 308 6.72 -11.96 -9.33
N ALA A 309 7.02 -11.12 -8.33
CA ALA A 309 6.02 -10.75 -7.32
C ALA A 309 4.84 -9.99 -7.93
N GLU A 310 5.10 -9.09 -8.88
CA GLU A 310 4.05 -8.34 -9.55
C GLU A 310 3.15 -9.25 -10.41
N SER A 311 3.75 -10.20 -11.11
CA SER A 311 3.03 -11.22 -11.89
C SER A 311 2.20 -12.11 -10.96
N GLU A 312 2.77 -12.57 -9.86
CA GLU A 312 2.11 -13.48 -8.92
C GLU A 312 0.93 -12.82 -8.20
N ILE A 313 1.02 -11.54 -7.80
CA ILE A 313 -0.14 -10.84 -7.22
C ILE A 313 -1.26 -10.65 -8.26
N LEU A 314 -0.93 -10.38 -9.53
CA LEU A 314 -1.90 -10.23 -10.61
C LEU A 314 -2.67 -11.53 -10.91
N HIS A 315 -2.04 -12.70 -10.73
CA HIS A 315 -2.73 -14.00 -10.86
C HIS A 315 -3.76 -14.27 -9.74
N HIS A 316 -3.61 -13.64 -8.57
CA HIS A 316 -4.49 -13.82 -7.42
C HIS A 316 -5.59 -12.75 -7.30
N VAL A 317 -5.48 -11.66 -8.06
CA VAL A 317 -6.51 -10.60 -8.15
C VAL A 317 -7.68 -11.08 -9.01
N GLN A 318 -8.91 -10.93 -8.50
CA GLN A 318 -10.10 -11.25 -9.27
C GLN A 318 -10.43 -10.12 -10.24
N ILE A 319 -10.53 -10.42 -11.54
CA ILE A 319 -10.97 -9.46 -12.55
C ILE A 319 -12.48 -9.61 -12.76
N GLN A 320 -13.20 -8.50 -12.64
CA GLN A 320 -14.64 -8.41 -12.91
C GLN A 320 -14.88 -7.49 -14.11
N LYS A 321 -15.69 -7.91 -15.08
CA LYS A 321 -16.16 -7.03 -16.16
C LYS A 321 -17.18 -6.02 -15.61
N THR A 322 -17.10 -4.79 -16.07
CA THR A 322 -18.04 -3.70 -15.76
C THR A 322 -18.80 -3.30 -17.02
N ASP A 323 -20.12 -3.12 -16.88
CA ASP A 323 -21.00 -2.63 -17.96
C ASP A 323 -21.18 -1.10 -17.92
N ASP A 324 -20.31 -0.42 -17.17
CA ASP A 324 -20.35 1.01 -16.87
C ASP A 324 -19.46 1.79 -17.85
N SER A 325 -20.09 2.51 -18.79
CA SER A 325 -19.44 3.27 -19.88
C SER A 325 -18.43 4.30 -19.38
N ASP A 326 -18.61 4.76 -18.14
CA ASP A 326 -17.86 5.85 -17.55
C ASP A 326 -16.71 5.31 -16.67
N SER A 327 -16.35 4.03 -16.86
CA SER A 327 -15.29 3.33 -16.16
C SER A 327 -14.35 2.58 -17.11
N THR A 328 -13.27 2.01 -16.57
CA THR A 328 -12.55 0.93 -17.28
C THR A 328 -13.46 -0.29 -17.40
N SER A 329 -13.49 -0.94 -18.57
CA SER A 329 -14.36 -2.11 -18.85
C SER A 329 -14.14 -3.34 -17.96
N TYR A 330 -13.10 -3.29 -17.12
CA TYR A 330 -12.75 -4.28 -16.12
C TYR A 330 -12.30 -3.59 -14.83
N THR A 331 -12.53 -4.24 -13.69
CA THR A 331 -12.07 -3.83 -12.37
C THR A 331 -11.34 -4.96 -11.66
N MET A 332 -10.28 -4.62 -10.93
CA MET A 332 -9.50 -5.53 -10.10
C MET A 332 -10.06 -5.56 -8.66
N ASN A 333 -10.40 -6.75 -8.20
CA ASN A 333 -10.91 -7.01 -6.86
C ASN A 333 -9.85 -7.78 -6.03
N PHE A 334 -9.25 -7.06 -5.07
CA PHE A 334 -8.34 -7.61 -4.07
C PHE A 334 -9.13 -8.24 -2.91
N SER A 335 -8.51 -9.14 -2.16
CA SER A 335 -9.13 -9.72 -0.95
C SER A 335 -8.91 -8.83 0.26
N THR A 336 -7.69 -8.30 0.44
CA THR A 336 -7.32 -7.49 1.59
C THR A 336 -6.74 -6.13 1.20
N VAL A 337 -6.74 -5.19 2.15
CA VAL A 337 -6.12 -3.87 1.96
C VAL A 337 -4.59 -3.97 1.78
N PRO A 338 -3.84 -4.80 2.53
CA PRO A 338 -2.42 -5.03 2.30
C PRO A 338 -2.04 -5.48 0.88
N GLU A 339 -2.82 -6.35 0.24
CA GLU A 339 -2.58 -6.75 -1.17
C GLU A 339 -2.69 -5.54 -2.12
N TYR A 340 -3.78 -4.78 -1.97
CA TYR A 340 -4.05 -3.59 -2.78
C TYR A 340 -3.00 -2.49 -2.55
N GLU A 341 -2.66 -2.21 -1.29
CA GLU A 341 -1.62 -1.26 -0.89
C GLU A 341 -0.28 -1.61 -1.54
N ALA A 342 0.13 -2.88 -1.44
CA ALA A 342 1.38 -3.38 -2.01
C ALA A 342 1.45 -3.18 -3.53
N ALA A 343 0.39 -3.57 -4.25
CA ALA A 343 0.30 -3.43 -5.70
C ALA A 343 0.25 -1.94 -6.13
N ALA A 344 -0.62 -1.13 -5.52
CA ALA A 344 -0.80 0.27 -5.88
C ALA A 344 0.45 1.11 -5.59
N HIS A 345 1.13 0.89 -4.45
CA HIS A 345 2.39 1.56 -4.14
C HIS A 345 3.52 1.11 -5.06
N TYR A 346 3.62 -0.19 -5.38
CA TYR A 346 4.60 -0.70 -6.35
C TYR A 346 4.42 -0.05 -7.72
N TRP A 347 3.22 -0.11 -8.30
CA TRP A 347 2.94 0.48 -9.62
C TRP A 347 3.17 1.99 -9.65
N SER A 348 2.67 2.72 -8.65
CA SER A 348 2.78 4.19 -8.62
C SER A 348 4.23 4.68 -8.48
N THR A 349 5.03 4.05 -7.61
CA THR A 349 6.45 4.39 -7.45
C THR A 349 7.29 4.05 -8.69
N HIS A 350 7.03 2.92 -9.35
CA HIS A 350 7.71 2.55 -10.60
C HIS A 350 7.37 3.49 -11.76
N ILE A 351 6.10 3.88 -11.93
CA ILE A 351 5.72 4.89 -12.93
C ILE A 351 6.47 6.21 -12.68
N MET A 352 6.56 6.68 -11.43
CA MET A 352 7.31 7.90 -11.09
C MET A 352 8.81 7.75 -11.43
N LEU A 353 9.42 6.61 -11.13
CA LEU A 353 10.81 6.30 -11.52
C LEU A 353 11.00 6.30 -13.04
N TYR A 354 10.11 5.65 -13.79
CA TYR A 354 10.21 5.55 -15.26
C TYR A 354 10.07 6.92 -15.93
N ARG A 355 9.22 7.81 -15.41
CA ARG A 355 9.12 9.22 -15.85
C ARG A 355 10.44 9.97 -15.67
N LEU A 356 11.07 9.85 -14.50
CA LEU A 356 12.38 10.46 -14.22
C LEU A 356 13.46 9.91 -15.17
N CYS A 357 13.47 8.59 -15.40
CA CYS A 357 14.39 7.94 -16.35
C CYS A 357 14.19 8.46 -17.79
N TRP A 358 12.94 8.66 -18.23
CA TRP A 358 12.65 9.19 -19.55
C TRP A 358 13.07 10.65 -19.71
N ARG A 359 12.86 11.49 -18.69
CA ARG A 359 13.34 12.89 -18.69
C ARG A 359 14.86 12.91 -18.80
N LEU A 360 15.59 12.06 -18.07
CA LEU A 360 17.04 11.88 -18.22
C LEU A 360 17.45 11.42 -19.64
N LEU A 361 16.74 10.45 -20.24
CA LEU A 361 16.99 10.00 -21.63
C LEU A 361 16.71 11.10 -22.68
N GLY A 362 15.82 12.05 -22.37
CA GLY A 362 15.55 13.21 -23.22
C GLY A 362 16.62 14.29 -23.11
N LEU A 363 17.08 14.57 -21.89
CA LEU A 363 18.06 15.63 -21.59
C LEU A 363 19.50 15.21 -21.92
N PHE A 364 19.88 13.96 -21.66
CA PHE A 364 21.27 13.50 -21.71
C PHE A 364 21.46 12.17 -22.49
N PRO A 365 20.95 12.07 -23.74
CA PRO A 365 20.89 10.81 -24.50
C PRO A 365 22.24 10.08 -24.59
N THR A 366 23.34 10.79 -24.84
CA THR A 366 24.70 10.23 -24.91
C THR A 366 25.11 9.59 -23.58
N LYS A 367 24.95 10.29 -22.45
CA LYS A 367 25.39 9.82 -21.13
C LYS A 367 24.50 8.71 -20.60
N THR A 368 23.21 8.74 -20.89
CA THR A 368 22.29 7.65 -20.56
C THR A 368 22.57 6.38 -21.37
N SER A 369 23.03 6.51 -22.62
CA SER A 369 23.48 5.37 -23.44
C SER A 369 24.78 4.77 -22.87
N GLU A 370 25.78 5.61 -22.58
CA GLU A 370 27.06 5.22 -21.96
C GLU A 370 26.85 4.42 -20.65
N LEU A 371 25.97 4.89 -19.77
CA LEU A 371 25.68 4.27 -18.48
C LEU A 371 24.65 3.11 -18.56
N LYS A 372 24.13 2.83 -19.77
CA LYS A 372 23.14 1.78 -20.07
C LYS A 372 21.82 1.92 -19.28
N LEU A 373 21.24 3.12 -19.26
CA LEU A 373 19.90 3.34 -18.69
C LEU A 373 18.81 2.67 -19.55
N ARG A 374 17.78 2.10 -18.92
CA ARG A 374 16.72 1.33 -19.60
C ARG A 374 16.05 2.16 -20.72
N PRO A 375 15.99 1.67 -21.97
CA PRO A 375 15.56 2.48 -23.12
C PRO A 375 14.06 2.83 -23.10
N LYS A 376 13.72 3.92 -23.80
CA LYS A 376 12.37 4.51 -23.85
C LYS A 376 11.22 3.52 -24.12
N PRO A 377 11.28 2.61 -25.12
CA PRO A 377 10.17 1.69 -25.40
C PRO A 377 9.81 0.78 -24.23
N LEU A 378 10.80 0.29 -23.48
CA LEU A 378 10.57 -0.56 -22.31
C LEU A 378 9.94 0.21 -21.15
N LEU A 379 10.37 1.46 -20.92
CA LEU A 379 9.77 2.36 -19.93
C LEU A 379 8.30 2.68 -20.28
N HIS A 380 8.00 2.92 -21.56
CA HIS A 380 6.64 3.19 -22.03
C HIS A 380 5.71 1.96 -21.86
N ALA A 381 6.16 0.78 -22.30
CA ALA A 381 5.40 -0.46 -22.17
C ALA A 381 5.07 -0.80 -20.69
N ALA A 382 6.07 -0.69 -19.80
CA ALA A 382 5.88 -0.90 -18.36
C ALA A 382 4.93 0.16 -17.76
N THR A 383 5.09 1.43 -18.12
CA THR A 383 4.21 2.53 -17.68
C THR A 383 2.76 2.30 -18.12
N SER A 384 2.53 1.88 -19.37
CA SER A 384 1.20 1.59 -19.92
C SER A 384 0.50 0.45 -19.17
N ARG A 385 1.23 -0.64 -18.92
CA ARG A 385 0.75 -1.80 -18.14
C ARG A 385 0.36 -1.41 -16.72
N MET A 386 1.27 -0.77 -15.98
CA MET A 386 1.04 -0.35 -14.59
C MET A 386 -0.07 0.70 -14.47
N SER A 387 -0.18 1.62 -15.43
CA SER A 387 -1.25 2.64 -15.46
C SER A 387 -2.63 2.00 -15.67
N ALA A 388 -2.74 0.99 -16.53
CA ALA A 388 -3.98 0.22 -16.69
C ALA A 388 -4.36 -0.54 -15.41
N ASN A 389 -3.39 -1.19 -14.75
CA ASN A 389 -3.61 -1.91 -13.48
C ASN A 389 -4.17 -0.97 -12.39
N ILE A 390 -3.56 0.21 -12.22
CA ILE A 390 -4.02 1.22 -11.24
C ILE A 390 -5.46 1.67 -11.55
N LEU A 391 -5.80 1.96 -12.81
CA LEU A 391 -7.17 2.37 -13.17
C LEU A 391 -8.19 1.25 -12.90
N MET A 392 -7.87 0.00 -13.24
CA MET A 392 -8.72 -1.15 -12.95
C MET A 392 -8.88 -1.36 -11.43
N ALA A 393 -7.86 -1.07 -10.63
CA ALA A 393 -7.88 -1.18 -9.17
C ALA A 393 -8.53 0.01 -8.45
N ALA A 394 -8.67 1.17 -9.11
CA ALA A 394 -9.12 2.42 -8.50
C ALA A 394 -10.48 2.31 -7.82
N ARG A 395 -11.46 1.65 -8.46
CA ARG A 395 -12.82 1.46 -7.90
C ARG A 395 -12.81 0.65 -6.61
N TRP A 396 -11.95 -0.37 -6.51
CA TRP A 396 -11.81 -1.17 -5.29
C TRP A 396 -11.21 -0.33 -4.16
N GLY A 397 -10.16 0.44 -4.43
CA GLY A 397 -9.53 1.33 -3.45
C GLY A 397 -10.50 2.38 -2.90
N LEU A 398 -11.26 3.04 -3.77
CA LEU A 398 -12.29 4.02 -3.37
C LEU A 398 -13.36 3.40 -2.46
N ASN A 399 -13.73 2.13 -2.69
CA ASN A 399 -14.70 1.41 -1.85
C ASN A 399 -14.15 1.02 -0.47
N LYS A 400 -12.87 1.30 -0.15
CA LYS A 400 -12.26 1.07 1.17
C LYS A 400 -12.09 2.34 2.02
N GLY A 401 -12.68 3.47 1.60
CA GLY A 401 -12.59 4.74 2.33
C GLY A 401 -11.15 5.24 2.46
N GLU A 402 -10.83 5.98 3.54
CA GLU A 402 -9.55 6.70 3.69
C GLU A 402 -8.31 5.83 3.47
N VAL A 403 -8.33 4.55 3.86
CA VAL A 403 -7.17 3.68 3.68
C VAL A 403 -6.89 3.43 2.19
N GLY A 404 -7.91 3.07 1.41
CA GLY A 404 -7.78 2.86 -0.03
C GLY A 404 -7.64 4.17 -0.82
N GLU A 405 -8.34 5.23 -0.41
CA GLU A 405 -8.17 6.61 -0.91
C GLU A 405 -6.70 7.07 -0.79
N SER A 406 -6.04 6.77 0.34
CA SER A 406 -4.65 7.15 0.59
C SER A 406 -3.64 6.40 -0.30
N CYS A 407 -3.98 5.22 -0.80
CA CYS A 407 -3.14 4.46 -1.73
C CYS A 407 -3.37 4.93 -3.18
N ILE A 408 -4.64 5.13 -3.58
CA ILE A 408 -4.95 5.45 -4.99
C ILE A 408 -4.44 6.83 -5.39
N ILE A 409 -4.37 7.82 -4.48
CA ILE A 409 -3.92 9.19 -4.80
C ILE A 409 -2.56 9.22 -5.49
N MET A 410 -1.62 8.36 -5.05
CA MET A 410 -0.30 8.25 -5.67
C MET A 410 -0.36 7.66 -7.08
N GLY A 411 -1.24 6.68 -7.30
CA GLY A 411 -1.52 6.14 -8.62
C GLY A 411 -2.13 7.19 -9.56
N LEU A 412 -3.08 8.01 -9.07
CA LEU A 412 -3.68 9.08 -9.88
C LEU A 412 -2.63 10.10 -10.32
N VAL A 413 -1.77 10.55 -9.40
CA VAL A 413 -0.68 11.50 -9.70
C VAL A 413 0.35 10.88 -10.66
N ALA A 414 0.70 9.60 -10.47
CA ALA A 414 1.65 8.90 -11.33
C ALA A 414 1.14 8.79 -12.78
N ILE A 415 -0.12 8.36 -12.98
CA ILE A 415 -0.73 8.28 -14.32
C ILE A 415 -0.88 9.68 -14.92
N TRP A 416 -1.37 10.67 -14.15
CA TRP A 416 -1.54 12.04 -14.63
C TRP A 416 -0.24 12.59 -15.21
N GLY A 417 0.85 12.42 -14.47
CA GLY A 417 2.18 12.79 -14.94
C GLY A 417 2.64 11.99 -16.15
N ALA A 418 2.38 10.67 -16.21
CA ALA A 418 2.74 9.87 -17.37
C ALA A 418 2.03 10.33 -18.65
N LEU A 419 0.82 10.90 -18.54
CA LEU A 419 0.08 11.54 -19.66
C LEU A 419 0.64 12.92 -20.06
N ASN A 420 1.55 13.52 -19.28
CA ASN A 420 2.31 14.69 -19.69
C ASN A 420 3.53 14.29 -20.55
N ASP A 421 4.11 13.11 -20.27
CA ASP A 421 5.34 12.67 -20.94
C ASP A 421 5.06 11.77 -22.17
N TYR A 422 4.00 10.93 -22.18
CA TYR A 422 3.65 10.00 -23.29
C TYR A 422 2.14 9.90 -23.57
N ASP A 423 1.78 9.37 -24.76
CA ASP A 423 0.49 8.69 -24.92
C ASP A 423 0.57 7.28 -24.31
N VAL A 424 0.20 7.17 -23.04
CA VAL A 424 0.26 5.95 -22.24
C VAL A 424 -0.76 4.89 -22.70
N PHE A 425 -1.82 5.29 -23.41
CA PHE A 425 -2.98 4.44 -23.71
C PHE A 425 -3.29 4.27 -25.21
N ALA A 426 -2.43 4.79 -26.10
CA ALA A 426 -2.52 4.62 -27.56
C ALA A 426 -2.80 3.16 -27.99
N SER A 427 -2.04 2.19 -27.45
CA SER A 427 -2.19 0.76 -27.75
C SER A 427 -3.52 0.15 -27.27
N ARG A 428 -4.28 0.87 -26.44
CA ARG A 428 -5.59 0.47 -25.92
C ARG A 428 -6.74 1.23 -26.57
N GLY A 429 -6.46 2.11 -27.52
CA GLY A 429 -7.46 2.95 -28.20
C GLY A 429 -8.16 3.96 -27.27
N ILE A 430 -7.60 4.27 -26.09
CA ILE A 430 -8.21 5.22 -25.14
C ILE A 430 -7.50 6.56 -25.25
N THR A 431 -8.26 7.62 -25.56
CA THR A 431 -7.70 8.96 -25.70
C THR A 431 -7.20 9.54 -24.36
N PRO A 432 -6.08 10.28 -24.34
CA PRO A 432 -5.59 10.95 -23.13
C PRO A 432 -6.66 11.82 -22.43
N THR A 433 -7.53 12.48 -23.20
CA THR A 433 -8.65 13.28 -22.68
C THR A 433 -9.62 12.45 -21.84
N ARG A 434 -9.98 11.24 -22.29
CA ARG A 434 -10.88 10.34 -21.52
C ARG A 434 -10.21 9.90 -20.22
N ILE A 435 -8.92 9.56 -20.25
CA ILE A 435 -8.18 9.19 -19.04
C ILE A 435 -8.08 10.37 -18.07
N ARG A 436 -7.74 11.59 -18.53
CA ARG A 436 -7.71 12.77 -17.65
C ARG A 436 -9.07 13.05 -17.00
N MET A 437 -10.17 12.83 -17.70
CA MET A 437 -11.52 12.96 -17.13
C MET A 437 -11.78 11.92 -16.03
N LEU A 438 -11.43 10.64 -16.24
CA LEU A 438 -11.50 9.60 -15.20
C LEU A 438 -10.62 9.95 -13.98
N LEU A 439 -9.39 10.41 -14.21
CA LEU A 439 -8.48 10.83 -13.15
C LEU A 439 -9.03 12.02 -12.35
N LYS A 440 -9.67 13.00 -13.00
CA LYS A 440 -10.36 14.11 -12.32
C LYS A 440 -11.52 13.59 -11.46
N GLN A 441 -12.35 12.67 -11.97
CA GLN A 441 -13.47 12.07 -11.22
C GLN A 441 -13.01 11.25 -9.99
N PHE A 442 -11.95 10.47 -10.12
CA PHE A 442 -11.34 9.79 -8.98
C PHE A 442 -10.68 10.77 -8.01
N GLY A 443 -10.01 11.80 -8.55
CA GLY A 443 -9.40 12.88 -7.77
C GLY A 443 -10.41 13.68 -6.97
N GLU A 444 -11.63 13.91 -7.48
CA GLU A 444 -12.70 14.57 -6.75
C GLU A 444 -13.14 13.73 -5.55
N LYS A 445 -13.35 12.43 -5.74
CA LYS A 445 -13.75 11.50 -4.67
C LYS A 445 -12.71 11.40 -3.56
N VAL A 446 -11.41 11.43 -3.90
CA VAL A 446 -10.31 11.31 -2.93
C VAL A 446 -9.99 12.63 -2.25
N MET A 447 -9.83 13.71 -3.02
CA MET A 447 -9.35 14.99 -2.50
C MET A 447 -10.46 15.88 -1.92
N LYS A 448 -11.72 15.52 -2.17
CA LYS A 448 -12.94 16.14 -1.65
C LYS A 448 -12.92 17.69 -1.74
N PRO A 449 -12.62 18.28 -2.92
CA PRO A 449 -12.64 19.73 -3.13
C PRO A 449 -14.04 20.31 -2.90
N THR A 450 -14.11 21.63 -2.70
CA THR A 450 -15.34 22.37 -2.38
C THR A 450 -15.65 23.45 -3.43
N GLY A 451 -16.90 23.90 -3.49
CA GLY A 451 -17.37 24.84 -4.53
C GLY A 451 -17.82 24.15 -5.82
N ASP A 452 -17.97 24.92 -6.91
CA ASP A 452 -18.54 24.42 -8.18
C ASP A 452 -17.48 23.88 -9.16
N ASN A 453 -16.23 24.33 -9.04
CA ASN A 453 -15.13 23.98 -9.95
C ASN A 453 -14.34 22.73 -9.53
N LYS A 454 -14.93 21.86 -8.70
CA LYS A 454 -14.29 20.67 -8.06
C LYS A 454 -13.46 19.82 -9.01
N LEU A 455 -14.06 19.44 -10.15
CA LEU A 455 -13.45 18.55 -11.13
C LEU A 455 -12.18 19.17 -11.74
N GLU A 456 -12.18 20.49 -11.95
CA GLU A 456 -11.04 21.23 -12.47
C GLU A 456 -9.97 21.41 -11.39
N GLU A 457 -10.37 21.74 -10.15
CA GLU A 457 -9.46 21.83 -9.01
C GLU A 457 -8.71 20.51 -8.77
N SER A 458 -9.41 19.37 -8.85
CA SER A 458 -8.78 18.04 -8.79
C SER A 458 -7.75 17.84 -9.89
N GLY A 459 -8.00 18.32 -11.12
CA GLY A 459 -7.02 18.31 -12.20
C GLY A 459 -5.79 19.15 -11.90
N GLN A 460 -5.97 20.37 -11.41
CA GLN A 460 -4.88 21.28 -11.04
C GLN A 460 -4.04 20.72 -9.88
N ARG A 461 -4.67 20.09 -8.88
CA ARG A 461 -3.98 19.40 -7.78
C ARG A 461 -3.17 18.19 -8.27
N LEU A 462 -3.69 17.41 -9.22
CA LEU A 462 -2.94 16.30 -9.85
C LEU A 462 -1.74 16.81 -10.67
N GLU A 463 -1.93 17.85 -11.48
CA GLU A 463 -0.87 18.50 -12.28
C GLU A 463 0.28 19.00 -11.40
N ALA A 464 -0.03 19.79 -10.37
CA ALA A 464 0.95 20.33 -9.43
C ALA A 464 1.76 19.24 -8.72
N ALA A 465 1.10 18.15 -8.32
CA ALA A 465 1.78 17.00 -7.71
C ALA A 465 2.63 16.20 -8.71
N ALA A 466 2.12 16.02 -9.93
CA ALA A 466 2.78 15.26 -10.99
C ALA A 466 4.07 15.93 -11.49
N GLU A 467 4.09 17.25 -11.58
CA GLU A 467 5.30 18.00 -11.93
C GLU A 467 6.29 18.10 -10.77
N LEU A 468 5.82 18.28 -9.52
CA LEU A 468 6.68 18.20 -8.33
C LEU A 468 7.48 16.88 -8.31
N PHE A 469 6.81 15.75 -8.50
CA PHE A 469 7.46 14.42 -8.48
C PHE A 469 8.28 14.10 -9.75
N ALA A 470 8.36 15.03 -10.70
CA ALA A 470 9.19 14.92 -11.90
C ALA A 470 10.25 16.03 -12.01
N GLY A 471 10.56 16.69 -10.88
CA GLY A 471 11.63 17.70 -10.76
C GLY A 471 11.16 19.16 -10.89
N GLY A 472 9.85 19.41 -10.95
CA GLY A 472 9.26 20.75 -11.09
C GLY A 472 9.35 21.62 -9.83
N GLN A 473 8.65 22.75 -9.86
CA GLN A 473 8.49 23.61 -8.68
C GLN A 473 7.31 23.13 -7.82
N SER A 474 7.41 23.32 -6.51
CA SER A 474 6.32 23.00 -5.59
C SER A 474 5.28 24.12 -5.59
N SER A 475 4.00 23.76 -5.73
CA SER A 475 2.89 24.70 -5.74
C SER A 475 1.64 24.12 -5.05
N GLY A 476 0.64 24.98 -4.79
CA GLY A 476 -0.66 24.58 -4.24
C GLY A 476 -0.61 23.96 -2.85
N VAL A 477 -1.54 23.03 -2.58
CA VAL A 477 -1.75 22.42 -1.25
C VAL A 477 -0.53 21.65 -0.75
N LEU A 478 0.24 20.99 -1.64
CA LEU A 478 1.47 20.28 -1.23
C LEU A 478 2.54 21.26 -0.73
N ALA A 479 2.75 22.36 -1.44
CA ALA A 479 3.62 23.45 -0.99
C ALA A 479 3.13 24.04 0.34
N PHE A 480 1.83 24.29 0.48
CA PHE A 480 1.26 24.79 1.74
C PHE A 480 1.50 23.83 2.92
N THR A 481 1.25 22.53 2.75
CA THR A 481 1.31 21.52 3.81
C THR A 481 2.73 21.21 4.28
N PHE A 482 3.73 21.22 3.41
CA PHE A 482 5.11 20.82 3.75
C PHE A 482 6.15 21.94 3.67
N SER A 483 5.76 23.17 3.32
CA SER A 483 6.62 24.34 3.53
C SER A 483 6.94 24.51 5.02
N ARG A 484 8.21 24.82 5.32
CA ARG A 484 8.58 25.35 6.63
C ARG A 484 7.92 26.72 6.80
N PRO A 485 7.41 27.06 8.00
CA PRO A 485 7.17 28.45 8.34
C PRO A 485 8.43 29.26 8.05
N ALA A 486 8.30 30.44 7.47
CA ALA A 486 9.43 31.36 7.37
C ALA A 486 10.01 31.55 8.78
N ALA A 487 11.33 31.39 8.93
CA ALA A 487 11.97 31.72 10.20
C ALA A 487 11.61 33.18 10.52
N PRO A 488 11.21 33.51 11.77
CA PRO A 488 10.93 34.89 12.12
C PRO A 488 12.18 35.71 11.79
N ALA A 489 11.99 36.79 11.02
CA ALA A 489 13.09 37.65 10.64
C ALA A 489 13.81 38.08 11.93
N SER A 490 15.09 37.74 12.03
CA SER A 490 15.93 38.20 13.12
C SER A 490 16.13 39.70 12.92
N ASN A 491 15.28 40.49 13.58
CA ASN A 491 15.47 41.93 13.71
C ASN A 491 16.78 42.14 14.48
N GLY A 492 17.85 42.43 13.74
CA GLY A 492 19.12 42.95 14.25
C GLY A 492 19.09 44.46 14.36
#